data_AF-A0A257JLC9-F1
#
_entry.id   AF-A0A257JLC9-F1
#
_cell.length_a   1.000
_cell.length_b   1.000
_cell.length_c   1.000
_cell.angle_alpha   90.00
_cell.angle_beta   90.00
_cell.angle_gamma   90.00
#
_symmetry.space_group_name_H-M   'P 1'
#
loop_
_entity.id
_entity.type
_entity.pdbx_description
1 polymer ?
#
loop_
_entity_poly.entity_id
_entity_poly.type
_entity_poly.pdbx_seq_one_letter_code
_entity_poly.pdbx_strand_id
1 'polypeptide(L)'
;MGPADARPVADEPLAIDLALADAPGQVQLECLRLPAGATVADALRASTLVRALPAAQLDALVLARWGKPVAPDAPLHAHDRLELLRGLLVDPKEARRLRYRRDGVRKPARRPPR
;
A
#
# COMPACT_ATOMS: atom_id res chain seq x y z
N MET A 1 42.71 -18.41 -19.20
CA MET A 1 41.36 -17.82 -19.30
C MET A 1 40.67 -18.16 -17.99
N GLY A 2 40.74 -17.27 -17.00
CA GLY A 2 40.31 -17.58 -15.64
C GLY A 2 38.80 -17.86 -15.56
N PRO A 3 38.33 -18.68 -14.61
CA PRO A 3 36.91 -18.71 -14.32
C PRO A 3 36.53 -17.30 -13.87
N ALA A 4 35.57 -16.69 -14.55
CA ALA A 4 34.95 -15.46 -14.08
C ALA A 4 34.46 -15.77 -12.66
N ASP A 5 35.10 -15.09 -11.71
CA ASP A 5 34.81 -15.09 -10.28
C ASP A 5 33.37 -14.61 -10.10
N ALA A 6 32.41 -15.52 -10.31
CA ALA A 6 31.03 -15.36 -9.91
C ALA A 6 31.03 -15.44 -8.39
N ARG A 7 31.45 -14.34 -7.76
CA ARG A 7 31.21 -14.12 -6.35
C ARG A 7 29.71 -14.39 -6.15
N PRO A 8 29.31 -15.25 -5.21
CA PRO A 8 27.90 -15.32 -4.86
C PRO A 8 27.51 -13.90 -4.47
N VAL A 9 26.65 -13.28 -5.28
CA VAL A 9 25.97 -12.06 -4.88
C VAL A 9 25.30 -12.46 -3.58
N ALA A 10 25.75 -11.92 -2.46
CA ALA A 10 25.25 -12.35 -1.16
C ALA A 10 23.72 -12.23 -1.21
N ASP A 11 23.05 -13.38 -1.09
CA ASP A 11 21.60 -13.55 -0.94
C ASP A 11 21.21 -12.99 0.45
N GLU A 12 21.48 -11.70 0.67
CA GLU A 12 21.20 -11.10 1.96
C GLU A 12 19.68 -10.97 2.12
N PRO A 13 19.09 -11.57 3.15
CA PRO A 13 17.65 -11.57 3.31
C PRO A 13 17.14 -10.13 3.46
N LEU A 14 16.11 -9.80 2.69
CA LEU A 14 15.45 -8.51 2.70
C LEU A 14 14.54 -8.45 3.94
N ALA A 15 14.72 -7.44 4.77
CA ALA A 15 13.78 -7.11 5.83
C ALA A 15 12.83 -6.01 5.35
N ILE A 16 11.53 -6.25 5.34
CA ILE A 16 10.51 -5.26 4.94
C ILE A 16 9.42 -5.12 6.00
N ASP A 17 8.70 -4.00 5.95
CA ASP A 17 7.46 -3.81 6.73
C ASP A 17 6.26 -4.02 5.81
N LEU A 18 5.29 -4.82 6.26
CA LEU A 18 3.96 -4.90 5.66
C LEU A 18 2.97 -4.17 6.57
N ALA A 19 2.23 -3.23 5.98
CA ALA A 19 1.16 -2.48 6.63
C ALA A 19 -0.20 -2.83 6.04
N LEU A 20 -1.09 -3.38 6.85
CA LEU A 20 -2.47 -3.67 6.49
C LEU A 20 -3.41 -2.64 7.10
N ALA A 21 -4.19 -1.96 6.26
CA ALA A 21 -5.14 -0.93 6.68
C ALA A 21 -6.56 -1.25 6.16
N ASP A 22 -7.12 -2.37 6.63
CA ASP A 22 -8.40 -2.91 6.16
C ASP A 22 -9.64 -2.33 6.86
N ALA A 23 -9.45 -1.57 7.94
CA ALA A 23 -10.50 -0.83 8.64
C ALA A 23 -10.13 0.65 8.89
N PRO A 24 -11.10 1.58 8.98
CA PRO A 24 -10.82 2.99 9.28
C PRO A 24 -10.07 3.17 10.60
N GLY A 25 -8.94 3.88 10.56
CA GLY A 25 -8.14 4.20 11.76
C GLY A 25 -7.38 3.03 12.36
N GLN A 26 -7.39 1.85 11.71
CA GLN A 26 -6.66 0.68 12.14
C GLN A 26 -5.55 0.35 11.14
N VAL A 27 -4.35 0.11 11.66
CA VAL A 27 -3.21 -0.35 10.86
C VAL A 27 -2.52 -1.47 11.63
N GLN A 28 -2.37 -2.61 10.99
CA GLN A 28 -1.58 -3.73 11.50
C GLN A 28 -0.23 -3.75 10.77
N LEU A 29 0.85 -3.98 11.52
CA LEU A 29 2.20 -4.04 10.98
C LEU A 29 2.79 -5.43 11.18
N GLU A 30 3.45 -5.96 10.16
CA GLU A 30 4.20 -7.20 10.21
C GLU A 30 5.57 -7.01 9.56
N CYS A 31 6.64 -7.36 10.26
CA CYS A 31 7.99 -7.36 9.70
C CYS A 31 8.25 -8.71 9.02
N LEU A 32 8.63 -8.70 7.75
CA LEU A 32 8.93 -9.90 6.97
C LEU A 32 10.42 -9.98 6.66
N ARG A 33 10.97 -11.19 6.74
CA ARG A 33 12.30 -11.52 6.20
C ARG A 33 12.12 -12.42 4.99
N LEU A 34 12.61 -11.97 3.84
CA LEU A 34 12.44 -12.63 2.56
C LEU A 34 13.80 -12.91 1.92
N PRO A 35 13.92 -13.91 1.03
CA PRO A 35 15.13 -14.09 0.23
C PRO A 35 15.46 -12.83 -0.59
N ALA A 36 16.73 -12.65 -0.96
CA ALA A 36 17.10 -11.60 -1.90
C ALA A 36 16.37 -11.81 -3.25
N GLY A 37 16.00 -10.70 -3.89
CA GLY A 37 15.23 -10.74 -5.13
C GLY A 37 13.75 -11.08 -4.97
N ALA A 38 13.23 -11.19 -3.74
CA ALA A 38 11.81 -11.41 -3.50
C ALA A 38 10.92 -10.30 -4.11
N THR A 39 9.72 -10.70 -4.50
CA THR A 39 8.71 -9.82 -5.09
C THR A 39 7.62 -9.44 -4.09
N VAL A 40 6.79 -8.48 -4.46
CA VAL A 40 5.57 -8.14 -3.70
C VAL A 40 4.70 -9.39 -3.45
N ALA A 41 4.54 -10.26 -4.45
CA ALA A 41 3.76 -11.49 -4.31
C ALA A 41 4.39 -12.48 -3.30
N ASP A 42 5.72 -12.54 -3.21
CA ASP A 42 6.41 -13.33 -2.19
C ASP A 42 6.12 -12.81 -0.78
N ALA A 43 6.13 -11.49 -0.59
CA ALA A 43 5.78 -10.87 0.68
C ALA A 43 4.34 -11.20 1.10
N LEU A 44 3.38 -11.11 0.17
CA LEU A 44 1.98 -11.45 0.43
C LEU A 44 1.82 -12.92 0.86
N ARG A 45 2.54 -13.85 0.21
CA ARG A 45 2.53 -15.28 0.58
C ARG A 45 3.15 -15.53 1.96
N ALA A 46 4.21 -14.78 2.31
CA ALA A 46 4.94 -14.94 3.56
C ALA A 46 4.18 -14.38 4.78
N SER A 47 3.34 -13.36 4.58
CA SER A 47 2.62 -12.65 5.64
C SER A 47 1.55 -13.48 6.35
N THR A 48 1.59 -13.47 7.69
CA THR A 48 0.51 -14.01 8.53
C THR A 48 -0.75 -13.14 8.47
N LEU A 49 -0.59 -11.81 8.39
CA LEU A 49 -1.71 -10.88 8.26
C LEU A 49 -2.51 -11.14 6.98
N VAL A 50 -1.81 -11.32 5.86
CA VAL A 50 -2.46 -11.62 4.57
C VAL A 50 -3.12 -12.99 4.58
N ARG A 51 -2.49 -14.01 5.17
CA ARG A 51 -3.10 -15.35 5.30
C ARG A 51 -4.37 -15.37 6.16
N ALA A 52 -4.53 -14.42 7.08
CA ALA A 52 -5.72 -14.29 7.90
C ALA A 52 -6.88 -13.56 7.17
N LEU A 53 -6.62 -12.92 6.03
CA LEU A 53 -7.64 -12.23 5.26
C LEU A 53 -8.45 -13.20 4.38
N PRO A 54 -9.78 -13.00 4.27
CA PRO A 54 -10.56 -13.62 3.22
C PRO A 54 -10.03 -13.22 1.83
N ALA A 55 -9.99 -14.15 0.88
CA ALA A 55 -9.48 -13.89 -0.47
C ALA A 55 -10.19 -12.69 -1.15
N ALA A 56 -11.52 -12.62 -1.04
CA ALA A 56 -12.30 -11.52 -1.59
C ALA A 56 -11.96 -10.14 -0.97
N GLN A 57 -11.50 -10.13 0.28
CA GLN A 57 -11.05 -8.90 0.94
C GLN A 57 -9.68 -8.50 0.43
N LEU A 58 -8.75 -9.45 0.27
CA LEU A 58 -7.43 -9.21 -0.29
C LEU A 58 -7.52 -8.65 -1.73
N ASP A 59 -8.40 -9.21 -2.56
CA ASP A 59 -8.62 -8.76 -3.94
C ASP A 59 -9.18 -7.32 -4.03
N ALA A 60 -9.82 -6.84 -2.97
CA ALA A 60 -10.36 -5.48 -2.89
C ALA A 60 -9.32 -4.44 -2.38
N LEU A 61 -8.15 -4.89 -1.93
CA LEU A 61 -7.07 -4.03 -1.45
C LEU A 61 -6.16 -3.59 -2.61
N VAL A 62 -5.67 -2.37 -2.50
CA VAL A 62 -4.66 -1.79 -3.37
C VAL A 62 -3.29 -2.06 -2.77
N LEU A 63 -2.43 -2.70 -3.55
CA LEU A 63 -1.02 -2.86 -3.24
C LEU A 63 -0.29 -1.55 -3.52
N ALA A 64 0.41 -1.04 -2.53
CA ALA A 64 1.24 0.14 -2.66
C ALA A 64 2.58 -0.05 -1.95
N ARG A 65 3.63 0.59 -2.48
CA ARG A 65 4.90 0.78 -1.80
C ARG A 65 5.08 2.26 -1.51
N TRP A 66 5.18 2.63 -0.23
CA TRP A 66 5.26 4.04 0.19
C TRP A 66 4.19 4.94 -0.46
N GLY A 67 2.93 4.52 -0.41
CA GLY A 67 1.79 5.25 -0.99
C GLY A 67 1.67 5.24 -2.52
N LYS A 68 2.56 4.53 -3.23
CA LYS A 68 2.51 4.41 -4.69
C LYS A 68 2.05 3.02 -5.12
N PRO A 69 1.05 2.88 -6.01
CA PRO A 69 0.61 1.59 -6.51
C PRO A 69 1.78 0.75 -7.03
N VAL A 70 1.79 -0.53 -6.70
CA VAL A 70 2.86 -1.46 -7.10
C VAL A 70 2.25 -2.78 -7.59
N ALA A 71 2.84 -3.35 -8.63
CA ALA A 71 2.41 -4.62 -9.17
C ALA A 71 2.92 -5.81 -8.31
N PRO A 72 2.20 -6.94 -8.27
CA PRO A 72 2.61 -8.12 -7.48
C PRO A 72 3.98 -8.70 -7.87
N ASP A 73 4.42 -8.52 -9.12
CA ASP A 73 5.69 -9.00 -9.67
C ASP A 73 6.86 -8.03 -9.44
N ALA A 74 6.60 -6.84 -8.89
CA ALA A 74 7.66 -5.86 -8.65
C ALA A 74 8.66 -6.36 -7.61
N PRO A 75 9.98 -6.15 -7.83
CA PRO A 75 11.02 -6.53 -6.88
C PRO A 75 10.97 -5.64 -5.64
N LEU A 76 11.24 -6.24 -4.48
CA LEU A 76 11.37 -5.57 -3.20
C LEU A 76 12.83 -5.27 -2.88
N HIS A 77 13.04 -4.24 -2.07
CA HIS A 77 14.33 -3.90 -1.48
C HIS A 77 14.26 -3.92 0.04
N ALA A 78 15.40 -4.06 0.69
CA ALA A 78 15.48 -3.97 2.15
C ALA A 78 14.93 -2.63 2.62
N HIS A 79 14.18 -2.66 3.72
CA HIS A 79 13.48 -1.54 4.33
C HIS A 79 12.34 -0.94 3.50
N ASP A 80 11.90 -1.63 2.44
CA ASP A 80 10.64 -1.27 1.80
C ASP A 80 9.47 -1.40 2.78
N ARG A 81 8.50 -0.49 2.65
CA ARG A 81 7.19 -0.63 3.26
C ARG A 81 6.18 -0.96 2.18
N LEU A 82 5.66 -2.18 2.26
CA LEU A 82 4.52 -2.64 1.48
C LEU A 82 3.23 -2.33 2.22
N GLU A 83 2.24 -1.80 1.51
CA GLU A 83 0.98 -1.31 2.06
C GLU A 83 -0.18 -1.99 1.33
N LEU A 84 -1.12 -2.52 2.11
CA LEU A 84 -2.39 -3.08 1.65
C LEU A 84 -3.49 -2.10 2.06
N LEU A 85 -3.82 -1.21 1.13
CA LEU A 85 -4.72 -0.08 1.36
C LEU A 85 -6.11 -0.39 0.83
N ARG A 86 -7.16 0.07 1.51
CA ARG A 86 -8.52 0.01 0.94
C ARG A 86 -8.57 0.82 -0.36
N GLY A 87 -9.08 0.20 -1.43
CA GLY A 87 -9.41 0.92 -2.66
C GLY A 87 -10.29 2.12 -2.35
N LEU A 88 -9.97 3.26 -2.95
CA LEU A 88 -10.82 4.44 -2.84
C LEU A 88 -12.15 4.15 -3.55
N LEU A 89 -13.26 4.16 -2.81
CA LEU A 89 -14.62 3.98 -3.36
C LEU A 89 -14.97 5.02 -4.44
N VAL A 90 -14.27 6.16 -4.44
CA VAL A 90 -14.46 7.25 -5.38
C VAL A 90 -13.09 7.81 -5.72
N ASP A 91 -12.82 8.04 -7.01
CA ASP A 91 -11.62 8.71 -7.47
C ASP A 91 -11.36 10.00 -6.65
N PRO A 92 -10.13 10.31 -6.21
CA PRO A 92 -9.83 11.48 -5.38
C PRO A 92 -10.37 12.82 -5.91
N LYS A 93 -10.41 12.99 -7.25
CA LYS A 93 -10.90 14.19 -7.92
C LYS A 93 -12.42 14.26 -7.87
N GLU A 94 -13.08 13.12 -8.08
CA GLU A 94 -14.51 12.97 -7.93
C GLU A 94 -14.95 13.18 -6.46
N ALA A 95 -14.21 12.61 -5.50
CA ALA A 95 -14.42 12.81 -4.08
C ALA A 95 -14.23 14.29 -3.68
N ARG A 96 -13.24 14.99 -4.24
CA ARG A 96 -13.08 16.44 -4.08
C ARG A 96 -14.30 17.19 -4.61
N ARG A 97 -14.77 16.91 -5.82
CA ARG A 97 -15.96 17.57 -6.40
C ARG A 97 -17.24 17.29 -5.60
N LEU A 98 -17.41 16.08 -5.08
CA LEU A 98 -18.55 15.73 -4.21
C LEU A 98 -18.49 16.48 -2.87
N ARG A 99 -17.31 16.59 -2.24
CA ARG A 99 -17.12 17.41 -1.04
C ARG A 99 -17.44 18.89 -1.28
N TYR A 100 -16.92 19.48 -2.36
CA TYR A 100 -17.26 20.86 -2.75
C TYR A 100 -18.76 21.07 -3.01
N ARG A 101 -19.47 20.07 -3.57
CA ARG A 101 -20.92 20.14 -3.79
C ARG A 101 -21.71 20.03 -2.49
N ARG A 102 -21.27 19.19 -1.54
CA ARG A 102 -21.90 19.04 -0.22
C ARG A 102 -21.67 20.25 0.68
N ASP A 103 -20.48 20.83 0.61
CA ASP A 103 -20.07 21.99 1.42
C ASP A 103 -20.27 23.32 0.65
N GLY A 104 -21.10 23.29 -0.40
CA GLY A 104 -21.33 24.40 -1.32
C GLY A 104 -21.78 25.69 -0.61
N VAL A 105 -20.82 26.62 -0.46
CA VAL A 105 -20.95 28.06 -0.22
C VAL A 105 -22.28 28.46 0.44
N ARG A 106 -22.33 28.40 1.78
CA ARG A 106 -23.25 29.23 2.55
C ARG A 106 -22.94 30.69 2.19
N LYS A 107 -23.72 31.28 1.27
CA LYS A 107 -23.66 32.74 1.02
C LYS A 107 -23.91 33.43 2.36
N PRO A 108 -23.04 34.34 2.82
CA PRO A 108 -23.35 35.12 4.01
C PRO A 108 -24.64 35.89 3.72
N ALA A 109 -25.64 35.72 4.59
CA ALA A 109 -26.91 36.42 4.46
C ALA A 109 -26.64 37.93 4.46
N ARG A 110 -27.13 38.63 3.43
CA ARG A 110 -27.05 40.09 3.38
C ARG A 110 -27.88 40.67 4.52
N ARG A 111 -27.28 41.51 5.36
CA ARG A 111 -27.94 42.21 6.45
C ARG A 111 -28.91 43.26 5.85
N PRO A 112 -30.17 43.37 6.31
CA PRO A 112 -31.08 44.39 5.80
C PRO A 112 -30.66 45.79 6.29
N PRO A 113 -30.83 46.84 5.47
CA PRO A 113 -30.54 48.21 5.89
C PRO A 113 -31.54 48.66 6.98
N ARG A 114 -31.05 49.44 7.93
CA ARG A 114 -31.85 50.20 8.92
C ARG A 114 -31.96 51.63 8.48
#